data_AF-A0A7S3E0E4-F1
#
_entry.id   AF-A0A7S3E0E4-F1
#
_cell.length_a   1.000
_cell.length_b   1.000
_cell.length_c   1.000
_cell.angle_alpha   90.00
_cell.angle_beta   90.00
_cell.angle_gamma   90.00
#
_symmetry.space_group_name_H-M   'P 1'
#
loop_
_entity.id
_entity.type
_entity.pdbx_description
1 polymer ?
#
loop_
_entity_poly.entity_id
_entity_poly.type
_entity_poly.pdbx_seq_one_letter_code
_entity_poly.pdbx_strand_id
1 'polypeptide(L)'
;LKCLFDSLYKSLARGARAVFQMYPENSKQAEMITVTAMKSGFTGGVIVDFPHSAKARKHYLVLMTSSSGGIPQLPMAIENEHDQQVKVYERSHSRNRRRHKGQGSSSG
;
A
#
# COMPACT_ATOMS: atom_id res chain seq x y z
N LEU A 1 -0.21 -9.28 13.26
CA LEU A 1 -0.24 -8.25 12.19
C LEU A 1 -1.52 -8.30 11.33
N LYS A 2 -1.96 -9.45 10.81
CA LYS A 2 -3.17 -9.53 9.97
C LYS A 2 -4.43 -8.92 10.62
N CYS A 3 -4.71 -9.27 11.89
CA CYS A 3 -5.87 -8.73 12.63
C CYS A 3 -5.85 -7.19 12.72
N LEU A 4 -4.68 -6.59 12.95
CA LEU A 4 -4.51 -5.12 12.99
C LEU A 4 -4.90 -4.49 11.65
N PHE A 5 -4.32 -4.96 10.54
CA PHE A 5 -4.57 -4.37 9.23
C PHE A 5 -5.98 -4.65 8.72
N ASP A 6 -6.55 -5.83 8.98
CA ASP A 6 -7.94 -6.13 8.62
C ASP A 6 -8.93 -5.21 9.36
N SER A 7 -8.71 -5.02 10.67
CA SER A 7 -9.58 -4.17 11.49
C SER A 7 -9.43 -2.70 11.11
N LEU A 8 -8.20 -2.24 10.88
CA LEU A 8 -7.90 -0.88 10.41
C LEU A 8 -8.50 -0.61 9.03
N TYR A 9 -8.37 -1.55 8.08
CA TYR A 9 -8.94 -1.38 6.75
C TYR A 9 -10.47 -1.23 6.80
N LYS A 10 -11.12 -1.97 7.69
CA LYS A 10 -12.57 -1.91 7.90
C LYS A 10 -13.03 -0.64 8.62
N SER A 11 -12.19 -0.04 9.48
CA SER A 11 -12.53 1.17 10.22
C SER A 11 -12.30 2.47 9.44
N LEU A 12 -11.51 2.41 8.36
CA LEU A 12 -11.19 3.56 7.53
C LEU A 12 -12.19 3.77 6.40
N ALA A 13 -12.51 5.04 6.13
CA ALA A 13 -13.32 5.41 4.97
C ALA A 13 -12.61 5.07 3.65
N ARG A 14 -13.38 4.99 2.56
CA ARG A 14 -12.82 4.77 1.22
C ARG A 14 -11.99 5.99 0.79
N GLY A 15 -10.75 5.76 0.34
CA GLY A 15 -9.80 6.81 -0.02
C GLY A 15 -8.99 7.37 1.16
N ALA A 16 -9.17 6.85 2.37
CA ALA A 16 -8.39 7.25 3.53
C ALA A 16 -6.92 6.81 3.41
N ARG A 17 -6.05 7.48 4.17
CA ARG A 17 -4.62 7.18 4.25
C ARG A 17 -4.23 6.86 5.69
N ALA A 18 -3.33 5.91 5.85
CA ALA A 18 -2.73 5.57 7.14
C ALA A 18 -1.20 5.59 7.00
N VAL A 19 -0.52 6.23 7.93
CA VAL A 19 0.95 6.34 7.94
C VAL A 19 1.47 5.81 9.26
N PHE A 20 2.42 4.88 9.19
CA PHE A 20 3.07 4.30 10.35
C PHE A 20 4.57 4.57 10.31
N GLN A 21 5.09 5.25 11.32
CA GLN A 21 6.51 5.29 11.57
C GLN A 21 6.91 3.96 12.23
N MET A 22 7.86 3.25 11.63
CA MET A 22 8.33 1.95 12.12
C MET A 22 9.86 1.85 12.07
N TYR A 23 10.41 1.03 12.97
CA TYR A 23 11.84 0.71 13.04
C TYR A 23 12.02 -0.79 12.90
N PRO A 24 11.96 -1.33 11.67
CA PRO A 24 12.16 -2.75 11.44
C PRO A 24 13.62 -3.14 11.71
N GLU A 25 13.84 -4.30 12.31
CA GLU A 25 15.18 -4.85 12.58
C GLU A 25 15.93 -5.18 11.29
N ASN A 26 15.21 -5.58 10.24
CA ASN A 26 15.77 -5.95 8.94
C ASN A 26 14.76 -5.75 7.79
N SER A 27 15.24 -5.86 6.56
CA SER A 27 14.44 -5.69 5.35
C SER A 27 13.30 -6.71 5.21
N LYS A 28 13.51 -7.95 5.68
CA LYS A 28 12.46 -9.00 5.65
C LYS A 28 11.28 -8.65 6.55
N GLN A 29 11.53 -8.04 7.72
CA GLN A 29 10.45 -7.60 8.61
C GLN A 29 9.66 -6.44 8.00
N ALA A 30 10.35 -5.47 7.39
CA ALA A 30 9.70 -4.38 6.67
C ALA A 30 8.82 -4.89 5.52
N GLU A 31 9.33 -5.85 4.75
CA GLU A 31 8.59 -6.51 3.67
C GLU A 31 7.39 -7.30 4.21
N MET A 32 7.55 -8.07 5.28
CA MET A 32 6.47 -8.84 5.90
C MET A 32 5.32 -7.93 6.36
N ILE A 33 5.63 -6.81 7.02
CA ILE A 33 4.62 -5.82 7.44
C ILE A 33 3.88 -5.28 6.22
N THR A 34 4.63 -4.86 5.21
CA THR A 34 4.08 -4.27 3.98
C THR A 34 3.19 -5.26 3.22
N VAL A 35 3.66 -6.49 3.00
CA VAL A 35 2.90 -7.56 2.35
C VAL A 35 1.62 -7.89 3.12
N THR A 36 1.67 -7.88 4.46
CA THR A 36 0.47 -8.13 5.28
C THR A 36 -0.56 -7.01 5.09
N ALA A 37 -0.13 -5.74 5.06
CA ALA A 37 -1.03 -4.62 4.79
C ALA A 37 -1.67 -4.71 3.39
N MET A 38 -0.88 -5.06 2.37
CA MET A 38 -1.38 -5.24 1.00
C MET A 38 -2.40 -6.39 0.91
N LYS A 39 -2.18 -7.48 1.65
CA LYS A 39 -3.14 -8.61 1.75
C LYS A 39 -4.47 -8.20 2.40
N SER A 40 -4.45 -7.27 3.36
CA SER A 40 -5.66 -6.71 3.97
C SER A 40 -6.41 -5.71 3.06
N GLY A 41 -5.83 -5.33 1.93
CA GLY A 41 -6.49 -4.53 0.89
C GLY A 41 -5.91 -3.13 0.69
N PHE A 42 -4.94 -2.72 1.51
CA PHE A 42 -4.24 -1.45 1.33
C PHE A 42 -3.40 -1.43 0.05
N THR A 43 -3.08 -0.24 -0.43
CA THR A 43 -2.05 0.03 -1.45
C THR A 43 -1.04 1.02 -0.88
N GLY A 44 0.16 1.13 -1.47
CA GLY A 44 1.17 2.11 -1.04
C GLY A 44 2.58 1.53 -0.94
N GLY A 45 3.35 1.95 0.07
CA GLY A 45 4.75 1.56 0.17
C GLY A 45 5.48 2.09 1.40
N VAL A 46 6.79 1.84 1.43
CA VAL A 46 7.69 2.32 2.49
C VAL A 46 8.51 3.49 1.97
N ILE A 47 8.57 4.56 2.73
CA ILE A 47 9.42 5.73 2.51
C ILE A 47 10.50 5.74 3.59
N VAL A 48 11.75 5.93 3.20
CA VAL A 48 12.88 6.02 4.12
C VAL A 48 13.45 7.43 4.07
N ASP A 49 13.45 8.09 5.22
CA ASP A 49 14.15 9.34 5.46
C ASP A 49 15.58 9.05 5.93
N PHE A 50 16.56 9.83 5.45
CA PHE A 50 18.00 9.64 5.70
C PHE A 50 18.52 8.20 5.45
N PRO A 51 18.39 7.63 4.24
CA PRO A 51 18.73 6.24 3.94
C PRO A 51 20.20 5.93 4.23
N HIS A 52 21.09 6.92 4.05
CA HIS A 52 22.53 6.79 4.30
C HIS A 52 22.94 6.91 5.77
N SER A 53 22.06 7.38 6.67
CA SER A 53 22.38 7.54 8.09
C SER A 53 21.74 6.46 8.94
N ALA A 54 22.53 5.53 9.50
CA ALA A 54 21.99 4.52 10.42
C ALA A 54 21.34 5.12 11.68
N LYS A 55 21.83 6.28 12.14
CA LYS A 55 21.34 6.97 13.35
C LYS A 55 20.06 7.76 13.10
N ALA A 56 19.95 8.41 11.93
CA ALA A 56 18.81 9.29 11.61
C ALA A 56 17.74 8.60 10.77
N ARG A 57 17.97 7.35 10.31
CA ARG A 57 17.04 6.63 9.44
C ARG A 57 15.65 6.51 10.07
N LYS A 58 14.62 6.87 9.32
CA LYS A 58 13.22 6.66 9.71
C LYS A 58 12.47 5.99 8.57
N HIS A 59 11.75 4.90 8.87
CA HIS A 59 10.89 4.23 7.89
C HIS A 59 9.45 4.62 8.14
N TYR A 60 8.76 4.97 7.07
CA TYR A 60 7.35 5.34 7.06
C TYR A 60 6.59 4.40 6.12
N LEU A 61 5.71 3.58 6.67
CA LEU A 61 4.76 2.79 5.89
C LEU A 61 3.55 3.67 5.57
N VAL A 62 3.39 4.02 4.30
CA VAL A 62 2.29 4.85 3.79
C VAL A 62 1.28 3.94 3.07
N LEU A 63 0.06 3.90 3.58
CA LEU A 63 -1.03 3.05 3.10
C LEU A 63 -2.24 3.86 2.67
N MET A 64 -2.97 3.36 1.67
CA MET A 64 -4.21 3.95 1.17
C MET A 64 -5.32 2.88 1.03
N THR A 65 -6.56 3.23 1.38
CA THR A 65 -7.73 2.33 1.28
C THR A 65 -8.47 2.52 -0.04
N SER A 66 -8.15 1.72 -1.06
CA SER A 66 -8.76 1.80 -2.42
C SER A 66 -8.61 3.17 -3.10
N SER A 67 -7.92 3.19 -4.24
CA SER A 67 -7.93 4.39 -5.07
C SER A 67 -9.30 4.55 -5.73
N SER A 68 -9.97 5.66 -5.44
CA SER A 68 -10.96 6.21 -6.36
C SER A 68 -10.23 6.60 -7.65
N GLY A 69 -10.12 5.67 -8.60
CA GLY A 69 -9.85 5.96 -10.02
C GLY A 69 -8.43 6.37 -10.42
N GLY A 70 -7.37 6.09 -9.65
CA GLY A 70 -6.01 6.45 -10.05
C GLY A 70 -4.91 5.56 -9.44
N ILE A 71 -3.74 5.55 -10.07
CA ILE A 71 -2.52 4.95 -9.50
C ILE A 71 -2.19 5.75 -8.22
N PRO A 72 -1.94 5.12 -7.07
CA PRO A 72 -1.58 5.84 -5.86
C PRO A 72 -0.25 6.56 -6.07
N GLN A 73 -0.28 7.88 -6.23
CA GLN A 73 0.92 8.69 -6.17
C GLN A 73 1.32 8.81 -4.70
N LEU A 74 2.39 8.12 -4.32
CA LEU A 74 3.05 8.36 -3.05
C LEU A 74 3.68 9.76 -3.09
N PRO A 75 3.81 10.46 -1.94
CA PRO A 75 4.48 11.75 -1.89
C PRO A 75 5.84 11.65 -2.60
N MET A 76 6.02 12.44 -3.65
CA MET A 76 7.33 12.60 -4.27
C MET A 76 8.21 13.35 -3.27
N ALA A 77 9.45 12.89 -3.10
CA ALA A 77 10.43 13.57 -2.27
C ALA A 77 10.51 15.03 -2.70
N ILE A 78 10.30 15.95 -1.77
CA ILE A 78 10.55 17.37 -2.03
C ILE A 78 12.06 17.48 -2.24
N GLU A 79 12.47 18.07 -3.36
CA GLU A 79 13.86 18.38 -3.73
C GLU A 79 14.47 19.34 -2.69
N ASN A 80 14.81 18.82 -1.52
CA ASN A 80 15.64 19.46 -0.52
C ASN A 80 16.55 18.37 0.00
N GLU A 81 17.75 18.24 -0.60
CA GLU A 81 19.04 17.66 -0.14
C GLU A 81 19.09 16.47 0.84
N HIS A 82 17.96 15.86 1.17
CA HIS A 82 17.77 14.78 2.11
C HIS A 82 17.28 13.61 1.28
N ASP A 83 18.24 12.76 0.90
CA ASP A 83 17.99 11.49 0.22
C ASP A 83 16.73 10.83 0.81
N GLN A 84 15.70 10.66 -0.01
CA GLN A 84 14.48 9.96 0.38
C GLN A 84 14.33 8.77 -0.55
N GLN A 85 14.27 7.56 0.01
CA GLN A 85 14.07 6.35 -0.77
C GLN A 85 12.63 5.88 -0.65
N VAL A 86 11.95 5.74 -1.80
CA VAL A 86 10.57 5.27 -1.87
C VAL A 86 10.54 3.86 -2.46
N LYS A 87 9.96 2.91 -1.74
CA LYS A 87 9.71 1.54 -2.22
C LYS A 87 8.20 1.29 -2.30
N VAL A 88 7.69 1.27 -3.53
CA VAL A 88 6.26 1.08 -3.82
C VAL A 88 5.95 -0.40 -3.97
N TYR A 89 4.84 -0.85 -3.38
CA TYR A 89 4.33 -2.21 -3.53
C TYR A 89 2.96 -2.13 -4.20
N GLU A 90 2.93 -2.45 -5.51
CA GLU A 90 1.69 -2.44 -6.27
C GLU A 90 0.86 -3.69 -6.00
N ARG A 91 -0.46 -3.50 -5.93
CA ARG A 91 -1.41 -4.61 -5.97
C ARG A 91 -1.58 -4.98 -7.44
N SER A 92 -1.04 -6.13 -7.87
CA SER A 92 -1.24 -6.65 -9.23
C SER A 92 -2.74 -6.80 -9.50
N HIS A 93 -3.31 -5.83 -10.22
CA HIS A 93 -4.71 -5.87 -10.61
C HIS A 93 -4.87 -6.90 -11.73
N SER A 94 -5.07 -8.16 -11.36
CA SER A 94 -5.68 -9.13 -12.27
C SER A 94 -7.11 -8.67 -12.53
N ARG A 95 -7.29 -7.79 -13.51
CA ARG A 95 -8.57 -7.44 -14.11
C ARG A 95 -9.12 -8.65 -14.86
N ASN A 96 -9.44 -9.73 -14.14
CA ASN A 96 -10.27 -10.76 -14.74
C ASN A 96 -11.71 -10.24 -14.72
N ARG A 97 -12.04 -9.45 -15.74
CA ARG A 97 -13.39 -9.06 -16.11
C ARG A 97 -14.22 -10.34 -16.17
N ARG A 98 -14.95 -10.63 -15.11
CA ARG A 98 -16.14 -11.47 -15.15
C ARG A 98 -17.10 -10.78 -16.12
N ARG A 99 -16.98 -11.09 -17.41
CA ARG A 99 -18.02 -10.85 -18.42
C ARG A 99 -19.17 -11.77 -18.03
N HIS A 100 -19.99 -11.30 -17.10
CA HIS A 100 -21.36 -11.73 -16.94
C HIS A 100 -22.08 -11.31 -18.24
N LYS A 101 -22.13 -12.20 -19.24
CA LYS A 101 -23.08 -12.07 -20.33
C LYS A 101 -24.23 -13.03 -20.02
N GLY A 102 -25.19 -12.54 -19.26
CA GLY A 102 -26.53 -13.11 -19.27
C GLY A 102 -27.20 -12.78 -20.61
N GLN A 103 -27.73 -13.80 -21.24
CA GLN A 103 -28.80 -13.84 -22.25
C GLN A 103 -28.93 -15.36 -22.52
N GLY A 104 -30.00 -16.04 -22.14
CA GLY A 104 -31.39 -15.70 -22.38
C GLY A 104 -31.93 -16.85 -23.24
N SER A 105 -32.73 -17.70 -22.63
CA SER A 105 -33.49 -18.79 -23.24
C SER A 105 -34.50 -18.28 -24.28
N SER A 106 -34.59 -18.92 -25.46
CA SER A 106 -35.84 -19.08 -26.19
C SER A 106 -35.69 -20.05 -27.37
N SER A 107 -36.45 -21.15 -27.26
CA SER A 107 -37.09 -22.01 -28.25
C SER A 107 -37.16 -21.54 -29.72
N GLY A 108 -37.03 -22.50 -30.64
CA GLY A 108 -37.30 -22.37 -32.08
C GLY A 108 -36.58 -23.44 -32.87
#